data_AF-A0AAJ5X450-F1
#
_entry.id   AF-A0AAJ5X450-F1
#
_cell.length_a   1.000
_cell.length_b   1.000
_cell.length_c   1.000
_cell.angle_alpha   90.00
_cell.angle_beta   90.00
_cell.angle_gamma   90.00
#
_symmetry.space_group_name_H-M   'P 1'
#
loop_
_entity.id
_entity.type
_entity.pdbx_description
1 polymer ?
#
loop_
_entity_poly.entity_id
_entity_poly.type
_entity_poly.pdbx_seq_one_letter_code
_entity_poly.pdbx_strand_id
1 'polypeptide(L)'
;METTEKIVEAYVRYVKGWATIPNLRCEGQHEIDLIAIDPVSFERYHIETSVSGSQSYSRLTDKAFDPELLKQRVSKAGQRRTLGYFIERKFGLPKVKTELAKYGFVEGEYHNVIVTWDWTAEAQAMATENDVNLWSFQEIMREIAGTLRHRRSYFTDDTLRTINLFVRALAAVESKEDQVVSLAPAKLGAGTPPNAADAYWVYRNWVHHRARLHSATCGYCNDGAGAQGVTGSVTGEWKRFATRAEGEAYLLSTGYADAGVCGTCG
;
A
#
# COMPACT_ATOMS: atom_id res chain seq x y z
N MET A 1 -0.79 19.09 13.17
CA MET A 1 -0.93 17.66 12.88
C MET A 1 -1.53 17.49 11.50
N GLU A 2 -0.73 16.99 10.58
CA GLU A 2 -1.08 16.77 9.18
C GLU A 2 -2.06 15.59 9.00
N THR A 3 -2.72 15.48 7.85
CA THR A 3 -3.70 14.41 7.59
C THR A 3 -3.07 13.03 7.65
N THR A 4 -1.83 12.88 7.18
CA THR A 4 -1.09 11.60 7.21
C THR A 4 -0.78 11.15 8.64
N GLU A 5 -0.35 12.08 9.50
CA GLU A 5 -0.16 11.82 10.93
C GLU A 5 -1.47 11.38 11.59
N LYS A 6 -2.61 11.99 11.22
CA LYS A 6 -3.93 11.61 11.78
C LYS A 6 -4.34 10.20 11.38
N ILE A 7 -4.00 9.79 10.17
CA ILE A 7 -4.22 8.42 9.69
C ILE A 7 -3.36 7.44 10.49
N VAL A 8 -2.09 7.78 10.73
CA VAL A 8 -1.17 6.95 11.56
C VAL A 8 -1.65 6.88 13.01
N GLU A 9 -2.08 8.00 13.61
CA GLU A 9 -2.66 7.98 14.96
C GLU A 9 -3.91 7.09 15.00
N ALA A 10 -4.82 7.23 14.04
CA ALA A 10 -6.02 6.41 13.96
C ALA A 10 -5.69 4.91 13.82
N TYR A 11 -4.67 4.55 13.04
CA TYR A 11 -4.17 3.19 12.97
C TYR A 11 -3.72 2.67 14.34
N VAL A 12 -2.84 3.42 15.00
CA VAL A 12 -2.28 3.05 16.29
C VAL A 12 -3.38 2.91 17.36
N ARG A 13 -4.35 3.83 17.38
CA ARG A 13 -5.44 3.78 18.37
C ARG A 13 -6.45 2.67 18.10
N TYR A 14 -6.92 2.53 16.88
CA TYR A 14 -8.11 1.72 16.59
C TYR A 14 -7.81 0.34 15.99
N VAL A 15 -6.65 0.18 15.36
CA VAL A 15 -6.17 -1.11 14.84
C VAL A 15 -5.25 -1.76 15.86
N LYS A 16 -4.22 -1.06 16.37
CA LYS A 16 -3.31 -1.62 17.39
C LYS A 16 -3.92 -1.60 18.80
N GLY A 17 -4.85 -0.67 19.09
CA GLY A 17 -5.43 -0.55 20.43
C GLY A 17 -4.53 0.19 21.43
N TRP A 18 -3.56 0.96 20.94
CA TRP A 18 -2.56 1.63 21.78
C TRP A 18 -3.02 3.01 22.23
N ALA A 19 -2.49 3.47 23.37
CA ALA A 19 -2.66 4.84 23.83
C ALA A 19 -1.69 5.76 23.08
N THR A 20 -2.14 6.96 22.69
CA THR A 20 -1.35 7.88 21.88
C THR A 20 -1.36 9.30 22.41
N ILE A 21 -0.28 10.04 22.14
CA ILE A 21 -0.23 11.50 22.26
C ILE A 21 0.39 12.04 20.95
N PRO A 22 -0.36 12.74 20.09
CA PRO A 22 0.16 13.29 18.85
C PRO A 22 0.72 14.71 19.01
N ASN A 23 1.57 15.12 18.07
CA ASN A 23 2.01 16.51 17.85
C ASN A 23 2.60 17.16 19.12
N LEU A 24 3.57 16.49 19.75
CA LEU A 24 4.29 17.01 20.91
C LEU A 24 5.29 18.07 20.43
N ARG A 25 5.18 19.27 20.98
CA ARG A 25 6.10 20.38 20.72
C ARG A 25 7.32 20.25 21.63
N CYS A 26 8.50 20.19 21.03
CA CYS A 26 9.77 20.25 21.74
C CYS A 26 10.26 21.69 21.80
N GLU A 27 11.25 21.97 22.65
CA GLU A 27 11.87 23.29 22.71
C GLU A 27 12.48 23.70 21.34
N GLY A 28 12.14 24.90 20.87
CA GLY A 28 12.54 25.41 19.55
C GLY A 28 11.52 25.10 18.45
N GLN A 29 12.00 24.84 17.23
CA GLN A 29 11.16 24.48 16.07
C GLN A 29 11.14 22.97 15.82
N HIS A 30 11.15 22.17 16.89
CA HIS A 30 11.17 20.72 16.84
C HIS A 30 9.83 20.15 17.30
N GLU A 31 9.44 19.02 16.73
CA GLU A 31 8.21 18.33 17.06
C GLU A 31 8.41 16.82 16.93
N ILE A 32 7.70 16.09 17.79
CA ILE A 32 7.49 14.65 17.70
C ILE A 32 6.08 14.45 17.15
N ASP A 33 5.95 13.71 16.05
CA ASP A 33 4.68 13.55 15.36
C ASP A 33 3.69 12.74 16.22
N LEU A 34 4.15 11.64 16.81
CA LEU A 34 3.31 10.75 17.63
C LEU A 34 4.16 9.96 18.63
N ILE A 35 3.74 9.90 19.88
CA ILE A 35 4.18 8.86 20.81
C ILE A 35 3.03 7.90 21.10
N ALA A 36 3.37 6.63 21.31
CA ALA A 36 2.39 5.60 21.62
C ALA A 36 2.88 4.62 22.68
N ILE A 37 1.94 4.03 23.41
CA ILE A 37 2.18 3.00 24.41
C ILE A 37 1.21 1.84 24.17
N ASP A 38 1.75 0.64 24.05
CA ASP A 38 0.96 -0.57 24.08
C ASP A 38 0.48 -0.80 25.53
N PRO A 39 -0.82 -0.76 25.83
CA PRO A 39 -1.32 -0.90 27.20
C PRO A 39 -1.18 -2.32 27.77
N VAL A 40 -0.85 -3.32 26.94
CA VAL A 40 -0.65 -4.71 27.35
C VAL A 40 0.81 -4.98 27.68
N SER A 41 1.73 -4.64 26.78
CA SER A 41 3.17 -4.89 26.97
C SER A 41 3.90 -3.73 27.67
N PHE A 42 3.29 -2.54 27.73
CA PHE A 42 3.93 -1.28 28.12
C PHE A 42 5.12 -0.86 27.26
N GLU A 43 5.28 -1.46 26.07
CA GLU A 43 6.25 -1.01 25.09
C GLU A 43 5.88 0.40 24.59
N ARG A 44 6.93 1.17 24.32
CA ARG A 44 6.84 2.59 23.99
C ARG A 44 7.37 2.83 22.58
N TYR A 45 6.69 3.70 21.85
CA TYR A 45 6.99 3.95 20.44
C TYR A 45 7.06 5.46 20.19
N HIS A 46 8.18 5.93 19.65
CA HIS A 46 8.34 7.26 19.06
C HIS A 46 8.19 7.13 17.55
N ILE A 47 7.09 7.66 17.02
CA ILE A 47 6.67 7.47 15.64
C ILE A 47 6.77 8.80 14.88
N GLU A 48 7.45 8.77 13.73
CA GLU A 48 7.64 9.91 12.82
C GLU A 48 7.06 9.57 11.43
N THR A 49 6.39 10.53 10.80
CA THR A 49 5.67 10.32 9.53
C THR A 49 6.35 11.08 8.39
N SER A 50 6.77 10.36 7.35
CA SER A 50 7.43 10.88 6.15
C SER A 50 6.62 10.63 4.87
N VAL A 51 5.30 10.73 4.95
CA VAL A 51 4.39 10.42 3.84
C VAL A 51 4.13 11.68 3.01
N SER A 52 4.74 11.76 1.82
CA SER A 52 4.48 12.86 0.87
C SER A 52 3.27 12.57 -0.01
N GLY A 53 2.46 13.59 -0.31
CA GLY A 53 1.45 13.50 -1.36
C GLY A 53 2.03 13.54 -2.79
N SER A 54 3.31 13.87 -2.95
CA SER A 54 3.97 13.90 -4.26
C SER A 54 4.56 12.54 -4.65
N GLN A 55 4.31 12.11 -5.90
CA GLN A 55 4.82 10.83 -6.42
C GLN A 55 6.35 10.77 -6.51
N SER A 56 7.02 11.92 -6.74
CA SER A 56 8.47 12.00 -6.93
C SER A 56 9.28 11.77 -5.65
N TYR A 57 8.63 11.81 -4.49
CA TYR A 57 9.30 11.82 -3.19
C TYR A 57 8.82 10.75 -2.21
N SER A 58 8.44 9.58 -2.72
CA SER A 58 7.81 8.51 -1.95
C SER A 58 8.77 7.63 -1.13
N ARG A 59 10.05 7.52 -1.51
CA ARG A 59 10.98 6.55 -0.89
C ARG A 59 11.94 7.16 0.12
N LEU A 60 12.09 6.48 1.26
CA LEU A 60 13.19 6.67 2.21
C LEU A 60 14.48 6.06 1.62
N THR A 61 15.61 6.75 1.80
CA THR A 61 16.91 6.32 1.25
C THR A 61 18.00 6.32 2.31
N ASP A 62 19.07 5.56 2.07
CA ASP A 62 20.30 5.46 2.87
C ASP A 62 21.32 6.56 2.57
N LYS A 63 21.02 7.45 1.62
CA LYS A 63 21.91 8.56 1.26
C LYS A 63 22.32 9.34 2.50
N ALA A 64 23.60 9.70 2.57
CA ALA A 64 24.13 10.47 3.67
C ALA A 64 23.30 11.75 3.91
N PHE A 65 22.90 11.94 5.16
CA PHE A 65 22.29 13.19 5.59
C PHE A 65 23.39 14.26 5.70
N ASP A 66 23.11 15.45 5.19
CA ASP A 66 24.00 16.60 5.25
C ASP A 66 23.24 17.82 5.80
N PRO A 67 23.60 18.29 7.02
CA PRO A 67 22.99 19.47 7.63
C PRO A 67 23.14 20.77 6.82
N GLU A 68 24.21 20.93 6.05
CA GLU A 68 24.41 22.11 5.20
C GLU A 68 23.52 22.06 3.97
N LEU A 69 23.36 20.88 3.35
CA LEU A 69 22.39 20.69 2.27
C LEU A 69 20.94 20.87 2.76
N LEU A 70 20.64 20.56 4.02
CA LEU A 70 19.30 20.77 4.59
C LEU A 70 18.92 22.27 4.63
N LYS A 71 19.90 23.17 4.76
CA LYS A 71 19.68 24.62 4.72
C LYS A 71 19.38 25.13 3.30
N GLN A 72 19.81 24.39 2.27
CA GLN A 72 19.57 24.74 0.88
C GLN A 72 18.15 24.36 0.44
N ARG A 73 17.37 25.34 -0.03
CA ARG A 73 15.95 25.16 -0.39
C ARG A 73 15.71 23.99 -1.36
N VAL A 74 16.57 23.81 -2.36
CA VAL A 74 16.44 22.78 -3.40
C VAL A 74 16.75 21.37 -2.87
N SER A 75 17.66 21.25 -1.91
CA SER A 75 18.11 19.97 -1.36
C SER A 75 17.31 19.54 -0.13
N LYS A 76 16.62 20.47 0.52
CA LYS A 76 15.84 20.25 1.76
C LYS A 76 14.87 19.08 1.67
N ALA A 77 14.13 18.96 0.55
CA ALA A 77 13.19 17.86 0.37
C ALA A 77 13.88 16.50 0.19
N GLY A 78 15.08 16.46 -0.41
CA GLY A 78 15.90 15.26 -0.50
C GLY A 78 16.44 14.84 0.86
N GLN A 79 17.00 15.80 1.61
CA GLN A 79 17.58 15.57 2.93
C GLN A 79 16.56 15.08 3.94
N ARG A 80 15.33 15.60 3.93
CA ARG A 80 14.24 15.16 4.83
C ARG A 80 13.78 13.71 4.62
N ARG A 81 14.27 13.01 3.59
CA ARG A 81 13.89 11.63 3.24
C ARG A 81 15.06 10.67 3.34
N THR A 82 16.15 11.08 3.98
CA THR A 82 17.23 10.17 4.31
C THR A 82 17.00 9.60 5.69
N LEU A 83 17.39 8.35 5.90
CA LEU A 83 17.33 7.75 7.24
C LEU A 83 18.15 8.55 8.25
N GLY A 84 19.33 9.03 7.85
CA GLY A 84 20.19 9.88 8.68
C GLY A 84 19.49 11.15 9.19
N TYR A 85 18.59 11.76 8.41
CA TYR A 85 17.80 12.90 8.89
C TYR A 85 16.91 12.52 10.07
N PHE A 86 16.26 11.34 10.02
CA PHE A 86 15.42 10.89 11.13
C PHE A 86 16.27 10.57 12.37
N ILE A 87 17.34 9.80 12.19
CA ILE A 87 18.25 9.43 13.28
C ILE A 87 18.81 10.68 13.95
N GLU A 88 19.35 11.63 13.20
CA GLU A 88 20.03 12.79 13.78
C GLU A 88 19.08 13.91 14.23
N ARG A 89 18.01 14.18 13.48
CA ARG A 89 17.14 15.37 13.66
C ARG A 89 15.79 15.08 14.27
N LYS A 90 15.30 13.84 14.18
CA LYS A 90 14.00 13.46 14.77
C LYS A 90 14.17 12.62 16.03
N PHE A 91 15.06 11.63 16.05
CA PHE A 91 15.24 10.75 17.22
C PHE A 91 16.38 11.20 18.14
N GLY A 92 17.53 11.58 17.56
CA GLY A 92 18.78 11.78 18.29
C GLY A 92 18.92 13.14 18.98
N LEU A 93 18.08 14.13 18.68
CA LEU A 93 18.24 15.48 19.24
C LEU A 93 18.02 15.50 20.76
N PRO A 94 18.92 16.12 21.54
CA PRO A 94 18.77 16.19 22.99
C PRO A 94 17.44 16.80 23.45
N LYS A 95 16.92 17.80 22.72
CA LYS A 95 15.64 18.45 23.02
C LYS A 95 14.44 17.52 22.81
N VAL A 96 14.53 16.60 21.84
CA VAL A 96 13.50 15.58 21.61
C VAL A 96 13.54 14.55 22.73
N LYS A 97 14.73 14.03 23.07
CA LYS A 97 14.92 13.10 24.19
C LYS A 97 14.44 13.68 25.53
N THR A 98 14.72 14.96 25.77
CA THR A 98 14.25 15.68 26.96
C THR A 98 12.73 15.77 27.01
N GLU A 99 12.07 16.02 25.86
CA GLU A 99 10.61 16.04 25.80
C GLU A 99 10.02 14.65 26.04
N LEU A 100 10.57 13.61 25.41
CA LEU A 100 10.18 12.20 25.58
C LEU A 100 10.27 11.75 27.05
N ALA A 101 11.34 12.13 27.76
CA ALA A 101 11.53 11.78 29.17
C ALA A 101 10.38 12.27 30.08
N LYS A 102 9.71 13.37 29.74
CA LYS A 102 8.54 13.88 30.49
C LYS A 102 7.36 12.91 30.46
N TYR A 103 7.30 12.04 29.46
CA TYR A 103 6.26 11.04 29.27
C TYR A 103 6.73 9.63 29.64
N GLY A 104 7.88 9.51 30.33
CA GLY A 104 8.42 8.23 30.78
C GLY A 104 9.08 7.39 29.68
N PHE A 105 9.53 8.01 28.59
CA PHE A 105 10.35 7.36 27.56
C PHE A 105 11.82 7.47 27.96
N VAL A 106 12.43 6.34 28.31
CA VAL A 106 13.84 6.24 28.71
C VAL A 106 14.68 5.83 27.51
N GLU A 107 15.80 6.50 27.27
CA GLU A 107 16.68 6.20 26.13
C GLU A 107 17.13 4.72 26.14
N GLY A 108 16.90 4.03 25.02
CA GLY A 108 17.15 2.59 24.88
C GLY A 108 15.99 1.68 25.32
N GLU A 109 14.91 2.23 25.87
CA GLU A 109 13.72 1.48 26.33
C GLU A 109 12.45 1.81 25.54
N TYR A 110 12.59 2.37 24.34
CA TYR A 110 11.49 2.62 23.42
C TYR A 110 11.95 2.40 21.98
N HIS A 111 11.01 2.09 21.09
CA HIS A 111 11.27 1.86 19.68
C HIS A 111 11.07 3.14 18.87
N ASN A 112 11.98 3.38 17.94
CA ASN A 112 11.82 4.42 16.94
C ASN A 112 11.11 3.84 15.72
N VAL A 113 10.13 4.57 15.19
CA VAL A 113 9.35 4.14 14.02
C VAL A 113 9.33 5.26 12.99
N ILE A 114 9.61 4.92 11.72
CA ILE A 114 9.39 5.81 10.58
C ILE A 114 8.27 5.23 9.72
N VAL A 115 7.22 6.01 9.52
CA VAL A 115 6.14 5.70 8.59
C VAL A 115 6.41 6.38 7.25
N THR A 116 6.46 5.62 6.17
CA THR A 116 6.71 6.14 4.82
C THR A 116 5.95 5.33 3.77
N TRP A 117 5.88 5.81 2.52
CA TRP A 117 5.25 5.05 1.44
C TRP A 117 6.03 3.79 1.07
N ASP A 118 7.36 3.90 1.04
CA ASP A 118 8.28 2.87 0.57
C ASP A 118 9.73 3.24 1.00
N TRP A 119 10.67 2.33 0.86
CA TRP A 119 12.09 2.52 1.19
C TRP A 119 13.00 1.65 0.31
N THR A 120 14.28 2.01 0.20
CA THR A 120 15.26 1.16 -0.50
C THR A 120 15.75 0.03 0.40
N ALA A 121 16.32 -1.03 -0.19
CA ALA A 121 16.85 -2.16 0.57
C ALA A 121 18.01 -1.74 1.50
N GLU A 122 18.83 -0.79 1.05
CA GLU A 122 19.93 -0.21 1.82
C GLU A 122 19.38 0.61 3.00
N ALA A 123 18.31 1.38 2.79
CA ALA A 123 17.65 2.11 3.87
C ALA A 123 17.04 1.16 4.92
N GLN A 124 16.48 0.02 4.49
CA GLN A 124 16.00 -1.02 5.40
C GLN A 124 17.15 -1.61 6.22
N ALA A 125 18.26 -1.97 5.59
CA ALA A 125 19.41 -2.55 6.28
C ALA A 125 19.98 -1.58 7.32
N MET A 126 20.15 -0.31 6.95
CA MET A 126 20.62 0.74 7.86
C MET A 126 19.61 1.02 8.99
N ALA A 127 18.31 0.96 8.72
CA ALA A 127 17.28 1.12 9.75
C ALA A 127 17.36 0.00 10.79
N THR A 128 17.50 -1.25 10.35
CA THR A 128 17.71 -2.40 11.23
C THR A 128 18.98 -2.27 12.08
N GLU A 129 20.10 -1.80 11.50
CA GLU A 129 21.35 -1.58 12.24
C GLU A 129 21.21 -0.51 13.34
N ASN A 130 20.31 0.46 13.16
CA ASN A 130 20.09 1.56 14.08
C ASN A 130 18.85 1.37 14.98
N ASP A 131 18.28 0.16 15.04
CA ASP A 131 17.05 -0.16 15.79
C ASP A 131 15.87 0.79 15.47
N VAL A 132 15.69 1.06 14.17
CA VAL A 132 14.58 1.86 13.63
C VAL A 132 13.62 0.96 12.86
N ASN A 133 12.37 0.92 13.31
CA ASN A 133 11.30 0.19 12.63
C ASN A 133 10.76 1.00 11.45
N LEU A 134 10.66 0.39 10.28
CA LEU A 134 10.05 1.00 9.11
C LEU A 134 8.63 0.46 8.94
N TRP A 135 7.64 1.34 8.90
CA TRP A 135 6.24 1.00 8.67
C TRP A 135 5.77 1.51 7.31
N SER A 136 5.15 0.62 6.54
CA SER A 136 4.57 0.97 5.25
C SER A 136 3.21 1.64 5.45
N PHE A 137 3.09 2.87 4.97
CA PHE A 137 1.81 3.58 4.97
C PHE A 137 0.74 2.85 4.13
N GLN A 138 1.17 2.10 3.10
CA GLN A 138 0.25 1.29 2.28
C GLN A 138 -0.36 0.13 3.08
N GLU A 139 0.47 -0.54 3.90
CA GLU A 139 0.02 -1.62 4.78
C GLU A 139 -0.89 -1.10 5.89
N ILE A 140 -0.54 0.04 6.49
CA ILE A 140 -1.40 0.74 7.45
C ILE A 140 -2.79 1.00 6.84
N MET A 141 -2.85 1.60 5.65
CA MET A 141 -4.13 1.87 4.98
C MET A 141 -4.91 0.59 4.69
N ARG A 142 -4.23 -0.49 4.29
CA ARG A 142 -4.83 -1.80 4.04
C ARG A 142 -5.42 -2.39 5.33
N GLU A 143 -4.69 -2.35 6.43
CA GLU A 143 -5.14 -2.87 7.73
C GLU A 143 -6.31 -2.08 8.31
N ILE A 144 -6.28 -0.74 8.20
CA ILE A 144 -7.43 0.11 8.55
C ILE A 144 -8.63 -0.33 7.71
N ALA A 145 -8.51 -0.37 6.38
CA ALA A 145 -9.60 -0.73 5.49
C ALA A 145 -10.17 -2.13 5.79
N GLY A 146 -9.31 -3.11 6.03
CA GLY A 146 -9.70 -4.47 6.44
C GLY A 146 -10.50 -4.48 7.75
N THR A 147 -10.02 -3.74 8.75
CA THR A 147 -10.70 -3.61 10.04
C THR A 147 -12.08 -2.94 9.91
N LEU A 148 -12.19 -1.92 9.06
CA LEU A 148 -13.44 -1.18 8.84
C LEU A 148 -14.49 -2.00 8.08
N ARG A 149 -14.10 -2.86 7.13
CA ARG A 149 -15.03 -3.68 6.32
C ARG A 149 -15.93 -4.57 7.17
N HIS A 150 -15.45 -5.06 8.31
CA HIS A 150 -16.18 -5.99 9.16
C HIS A 150 -16.93 -5.32 10.32
N ARG A 151 -16.69 -4.03 10.57
CA ARG A 151 -17.29 -3.31 11.69
C ARG A 151 -18.49 -2.47 11.21
N ARG A 152 -19.65 -2.71 11.83
CA ARG A 152 -20.87 -1.90 11.63
C ARG A 152 -20.96 -0.69 12.57
N SER A 153 -19.92 -0.43 13.35
CA SER A 153 -19.88 0.66 14.33
C SER A 153 -19.81 2.02 13.64
N TYR A 154 -20.49 3.00 14.25
CA TYR A 154 -20.32 4.41 13.88
C TYR A 154 -18.99 4.91 14.47
N PHE A 155 -18.11 5.42 13.62
CA PHE A 155 -16.84 6.02 14.06
C PHE A 155 -17.10 7.50 14.37
N THR A 156 -16.84 7.90 15.61
CA THR A 156 -16.83 9.32 16.01
C THR A 156 -15.58 10.04 15.54
N ASP A 157 -14.53 9.30 15.21
CA ASP A 157 -13.32 9.81 14.60
C ASP A 157 -13.55 10.11 13.11
N ASP A 158 -13.41 11.38 12.72
CA ASP A 158 -13.66 11.82 11.35
C ASP A 158 -12.68 11.22 10.33
N THR A 159 -11.45 10.90 10.73
CA THR A 159 -10.46 10.26 9.85
C THR A 159 -10.92 8.85 9.50
N LEU A 160 -11.25 8.04 10.51
CA LEU A 160 -11.77 6.69 10.27
C LEU A 160 -13.11 6.70 9.57
N ARG A 161 -13.99 7.64 9.91
CA ARG A 161 -15.28 7.79 9.23
C ARG A 161 -15.07 8.07 7.74
N THR A 162 -14.16 8.97 7.39
CA THR A 162 -13.83 9.30 6.00
C THR A 162 -13.26 8.09 5.26
N ILE A 163 -12.30 7.38 5.87
CA ILE A 163 -11.74 6.16 5.27
C ILE A 163 -12.82 5.08 5.09
N ASN A 164 -13.71 4.89 6.07
CA ASN A 164 -14.81 3.93 5.97
C ASN A 164 -15.76 4.27 4.81
N LEU A 165 -16.12 5.55 4.66
CA LEU A 165 -16.94 6.01 3.54
C LEU A 165 -16.25 5.74 2.20
N PHE A 166 -14.95 6.02 2.09
CA PHE A 166 -14.17 5.75 0.89
C PHE A 166 -14.11 4.25 0.56
N VAL A 167 -13.83 3.40 1.56
CA VAL A 167 -13.80 1.93 1.39
C VAL A 167 -15.16 1.40 0.94
N ARG A 168 -16.26 1.91 1.48
CA ARG A 168 -17.62 1.55 1.04
C ARG A 168 -17.91 2.00 -0.38
N ALA A 169 -17.46 3.19 -0.77
CA ALA A 169 -17.62 3.70 -2.12
C ALA A 169 -16.89 2.81 -3.14
N LEU A 170 -15.64 2.40 -2.83
CA LEU A 170 -14.89 1.48 -3.69
C LEU A 170 -15.58 0.12 -3.83
N ALA A 171 -16.01 -0.49 -2.72
CA ALA A 171 -16.72 -1.78 -2.76
C ALA A 171 -18.03 -1.70 -3.58
N ALA A 172 -18.74 -0.56 -3.51
CA ALA A 172 -19.94 -0.34 -4.31
C ALA A 172 -19.64 -0.25 -5.81
N VAL A 173 -18.50 0.33 -6.20
CA VAL A 173 -18.05 0.36 -7.61
C VAL A 173 -17.67 -1.05 -8.08
N GLU A 174 -16.85 -1.76 -7.32
CA GLU A 174 -16.43 -3.15 -7.61
C GLU A 174 -17.66 -4.06 -7.81
N SER A 175 -18.65 -4.00 -6.91
CA SER A 175 -19.87 -4.81 -7.01
C SER A 175 -20.71 -4.53 -8.26
N LYS A 176 -20.69 -3.30 -8.79
CA LYS A 176 -21.40 -2.94 -10.02
C LYS A 176 -20.69 -3.49 -11.24
N GLU A 177 -19.37 -3.46 -11.26
CA GLU A 177 -18.57 -4.05 -12.34
C GLU A 177 -18.81 -5.56 -12.40
N ASP A 178 -18.85 -6.25 -11.26
CA ASP A 178 -19.14 -7.69 -11.20
C ASP A 178 -20.55 -8.02 -11.70
N GLN A 179 -21.57 -7.20 -11.38
CA GLN A 179 -22.94 -7.40 -11.86
C GLN A 179 -23.06 -7.22 -13.38
N VAL A 180 -22.29 -6.31 -13.99
CA VAL A 180 -22.28 -6.11 -15.45
C VAL A 180 -21.65 -7.31 -16.15
N VAL A 181 -20.61 -7.92 -15.58
CA VAL A 181 -19.96 -9.12 -16.13
C VAL A 181 -20.81 -10.38 -15.96
N SER A 182 -21.67 -10.44 -14.94
CA SER A 182 -22.57 -11.57 -14.66
C SER A 182 -23.76 -11.69 -15.63
N LEU A 183 -24.01 -10.72 -16.51
CA LEU A 183 -25.09 -10.75 -17.51
C LEU A 183 -24.65 -11.37 -18.86
N ALA A 184 -23.76 -12.37 -18.81
CA ALA A 184 -23.32 -13.12 -19.99
C ALA A 184 -24.40 -14.14 -20.46
N PRO A 185 -24.46 -14.45 -21.77
CA PRO A 185 -25.66 -14.88 -22.47
C PRO A 185 -26.12 -16.29 -22.12
N ALA A 186 -27.43 -16.53 -22.31
CA ALA A 186 -28.12 -17.79 -22.09
C ALA A 186 -27.34 -19.01 -22.60
N LYS A 187 -27.28 -20.05 -21.76
CA LYS A 187 -26.64 -21.36 -21.98
C LYS A 187 -26.70 -21.82 -23.44
N LEU A 188 -25.59 -21.69 -24.15
CA LEU A 188 -25.33 -22.50 -25.35
C LEU A 188 -24.94 -23.91 -24.89
N GLY A 189 -25.51 -24.91 -25.55
CA GLY A 189 -25.53 -26.31 -25.12
C GLY A 189 -24.15 -26.90 -24.84
N ALA A 190 -24.09 -27.76 -23.83
CA ALA A 190 -22.90 -28.48 -23.42
C ALA A 190 -22.42 -29.44 -24.52
N GLY A 191 -21.48 -28.98 -25.33
CA GLY A 191 -20.65 -29.83 -26.19
C GLY A 191 -19.51 -30.47 -25.38
N THR A 192 -19.09 -31.65 -25.82
CA THR A 192 -17.94 -32.41 -25.31
C THR A 192 -16.72 -31.50 -25.03
N PRO A 193 -16.05 -31.62 -23.87
CA PRO A 193 -14.91 -30.75 -23.55
C PRO A 193 -13.79 -30.94 -24.59
N PRO A 194 -13.32 -29.87 -25.24
CA PRO A 194 -12.24 -29.96 -26.21
C PRO A 194 -10.93 -30.37 -25.55
N ASN A 195 -10.06 -30.95 -26.37
CA ASN A 195 -8.74 -31.41 -25.97
C ASN A 195 -7.93 -30.23 -25.40
N ALA A 196 -7.12 -30.46 -24.35
CA ALA A 196 -6.45 -29.39 -23.61
C ALA A 196 -5.53 -28.50 -24.49
N ALA A 197 -5.02 -29.05 -25.59
CA ALA A 197 -4.18 -28.35 -26.56
C ALA A 197 -4.91 -27.25 -27.36
N ASP A 198 -6.25 -27.30 -27.44
CA ASP A 198 -7.05 -26.36 -28.23
C ASP A 198 -7.71 -25.27 -27.37
N ALA A 199 -7.32 -25.15 -26.10
CA ALA A 199 -7.88 -24.14 -25.20
C ALA A 199 -7.37 -22.74 -25.52
N TYR A 200 -8.21 -21.74 -25.19
CA TYR A 200 -7.88 -20.33 -25.31
C TYR A 200 -7.93 -19.66 -23.94
N TRP A 201 -7.16 -18.60 -23.76
CA TRP A 201 -7.04 -17.91 -22.49
C TRP A 201 -7.11 -16.40 -22.70
N VAL A 202 -7.88 -15.70 -21.87
CA VAL A 202 -7.88 -14.24 -21.83
C VAL A 202 -7.24 -13.79 -20.53
N TYR A 203 -6.17 -13.00 -20.64
CA TYR A 203 -5.63 -12.24 -19.52
C TYR A 203 -6.26 -10.86 -19.48
N ARG A 204 -6.77 -10.45 -18.32
CA ARG A 204 -7.26 -9.09 -18.06
C ARG A 204 -6.36 -8.43 -17.05
N ASN A 205 -5.95 -7.19 -17.32
CA ASN A 205 -5.24 -6.32 -16.40
C ASN A 205 -6.09 -5.07 -16.18
N TRP A 206 -6.72 -4.99 -15.00
CA TRP A 206 -7.59 -3.85 -14.65
C TRP A 206 -6.81 -2.58 -14.31
N VAL A 207 -5.54 -2.70 -13.89
CA VAL A 207 -4.67 -1.54 -13.63
C VAL A 207 -4.38 -0.76 -14.91
N HIS A 208 -4.21 -1.47 -16.03
CA HIS A 208 -3.89 -0.88 -17.33
C HIS A 208 -5.06 -0.87 -18.30
N HIS A 209 -6.26 -1.28 -17.87
CA HIS A 209 -7.43 -1.46 -18.74
C HIS A 209 -7.09 -2.20 -20.04
N ARG A 210 -6.36 -3.32 -19.91
CA ARG A 210 -5.83 -4.10 -21.03
C ARG A 210 -6.30 -5.54 -20.96
N ALA A 211 -6.67 -6.10 -22.11
CA ALA A 211 -6.99 -7.52 -22.21
C ALA A 211 -6.33 -8.16 -23.44
N ARG A 212 -5.86 -9.40 -23.32
CA ARG A 212 -5.26 -10.16 -24.43
C ARG A 212 -5.77 -11.58 -24.50
N LEU A 213 -6.17 -12.01 -25.70
CA LEU A 213 -6.51 -13.40 -26.00
C LEU A 213 -5.28 -14.17 -26.47
N HIS A 214 -5.08 -15.36 -25.90
CA HIS A 214 -3.96 -16.25 -26.18
C HIS A 214 -4.44 -17.67 -26.54
N SER A 215 -3.67 -18.40 -27.35
CA SER A 215 -3.76 -19.86 -27.39
C SER A 215 -3.10 -20.47 -26.16
N ALA A 216 -3.52 -21.67 -25.75
CA ALA A 216 -2.88 -22.43 -24.67
C ALA A 216 -1.38 -22.65 -24.93
N THR A 217 -1.01 -22.87 -26.19
CA THR A 217 0.38 -23.08 -26.65
C THR A 217 1.25 -21.82 -26.67
N CYS A 218 0.71 -20.65 -26.31
CA CYS A 218 1.47 -19.41 -26.30
C CYS A 218 2.48 -19.37 -25.13
N GLY A 219 3.76 -19.11 -25.44
CA GLY A 219 4.82 -18.97 -24.42
C GLY A 219 4.59 -17.85 -23.40
N TYR A 220 3.77 -16.84 -23.72
CA TYR A 220 3.37 -15.79 -22.76
C TYR A 220 2.17 -16.17 -21.90
N CYS A 221 1.35 -17.13 -22.34
CA CYS A 221 0.19 -17.63 -21.62
C CYS A 221 0.61 -18.69 -20.59
N ASN A 222 1.41 -19.66 -21.03
CA ASN A 222 1.85 -20.79 -20.20
C ASN A 222 0.67 -21.45 -19.46
N ASP A 223 -0.37 -21.85 -20.22
CA ASP A 223 -1.63 -22.43 -19.70
C ASP A 223 -2.31 -21.59 -18.59
N GLY A 224 -2.27 -20.27 -18.73
CA GLY A 224 -2.86 -19.34 -17.77
C GLY A 224 -2.00 -19.03 -16.55
N ALA A 225 -0.74 -19.46 -16.51
CA ALA A 225 0.22 -19.10 -15.46
C ALA A 225 0.95 -17.78 -15.76
N GLY A 226 0.92 -17.32 -17.02
CA GLY A 226 1.69 -16.19 -17.51
C GLY A 226 3.20 -16.49 -17.59
N ALA A 227 3.94 -15.59 -18.25
CA ALA A 227 5.39 -15.74 -18.44
C ALA A 227 6.20 -15.77 -17.13
N GLN A 228 5.66 -15.23 -16.04
CA GLN A 228 6.31 -15.22 -14.72
C GLN A 228 5.80 -16.31 -13.77
N GLY A 229 4.83 -17.13 -14.19
CA GLY A 229 4.23 -18.17 -13.34
C GLY A 229 3.47 -17.64 -12.12
N VAL A 230 3.16 -16.34 -12.08
CA VAL A 230 2.50 -15.68 -10.94
C VAL A 230 0.99 -15.72 -11.17
N THR A 231 0.29 -16.48 -10.33
CA THR A 231 -1.19 -16.62 -10.35
C THR A 231 -1.90 -15.57 -9.48
N GLY A 232 -1.18 -14.53 -9.03
CA GLY A 232 -1.71 -13.51 -8.13
C GLY A 232 -2.76 -12.62 -8.79
N SER A 233 -3.97 -12.58 -8.21
CA SER A 233 -5.10 -11.78 -8.69
C SER A 233 -5.04 -10.31 -8.26
N VAL A 234 -3.86 -9.72 -8.07
CA VAL A 234 -3.73 -8.36 -7.54
C VAL A 234 -3.88 -7.31 -8.64
N THR A 235 -3.38 -7.61 -9.83
CA THR A 235 -3.33 -6.68 -10.97
C THR A 235 -4.03 -7.22 -12.22
N GLY A 236 -4.42 -8.49 -12.22
CA GLY A 236 -5.08 -9.13 -13.33
C GLY A 236 -5.55 -10.56 -13.04
N GLU A 237 -6.22 -11.16 -14.02
CA GLU A 237 -6.69 -12.55 -13.94
C GLU A 237 -6.58 -13.24 -15.30
N TRP A 238 -6.43 -14.57 -15.27
CA TRP A 238 -6.52 -15.44 -16.44
C TRP A 238 -7.85 -16.19 -16.45
N LYS A 239 -8.53 -16.22 -17.61
CA LYS A 239 -9.76 -16.98 -17.81
C LYS A 239 -9.67 -17.89 -19.02
N ARG A 240 -10.02 -19.17 -18.84
CA ARG A 240 -9.97 -20.21 -19.87
C ARG A 240 -11.28 -20.28 -20.67
N PHE A 241 -11.16 -20.56 -21.95
CA PHE A 241 -12.25 -20.77 -22.91
C PHE A 241 -12.01 -22.03 -23.74
N ALA A 242 -13.10 -22.68 -24.14
CA ALA A 242 -13.06 -23.91 -24.92
C ALA A 242 -12.78 -23.62 -26.40
N THR A 243 -13.24 -22.48 -26.89
CA THR A 243 -13.06 -22.07 -28.29
C THR A 243 -12.55 -20.64 -28.41
N ARG A 244 -11.94 -20.32 -29.55
CA ARG A 244 -11.47 -18.96 -29.86
C ARG A 244 -12.60 -17.95 -29.83
N ALA A 245 -13.74 -18.31 -30.41
CA ALA A 245 -14.91 -17.45 -30.51
C ALA A 245 -15.45 -17.04 -29.13
N GLU A 246 -15.47 -17.96 -28.17
CA GLU A 246 -15.84 -17.65 -26.77
C GLU A 246 -14.86 -16.68 -26.12
N GLY A 247 -13.55 -16.88 -26.34
CA GLY A 247 -12.52 -15.99 -25.83
C GLY A 247 -12.60 -14.58 -26.45
N GLU A 248 -12.87 -14.48 -27.75
CA GLU A 248 -13.08 -13.20 -28.46
C GLU A 248 -14.34 -12.48 -27.97
N ALA A 249 -15.44 -13.21 -27.75
CA ALA A 249 -16.66 -12.65 -27.20
C ALA A 249 -16.43 -12.09 -25.78
N TYR A 250 -15.72 -12.81 -24.91
CA TYR A 250 -15.34 -12.31 -23.58
C TYR A 250 -14.38 -11.12 -23.65
N LEU A 251 -13.42 -11.15 -24.58
CA LEU A 251 -12.48 -10.07 -24.80
C LEU A 251 -13.21 -8.76 -25.15
N LEU A 252 -14.21 -8.83 -26.04
CA LEU A 252 -15.07 -7.69 -26.40
C LEU A 252 -15.93 -7.22 -25.22
N SER A 253 -16.45 -8.14 -24.40
CA SER A 253 -17.31 -7.77 -23.26
C SER A 253 -16.55 -7.04 -22.14
N THR A 254 -15.21 -7.01 -22.17
CA THR A 254 -14.43 -6.23 -21.20
C THR A 254 -14.59 -4.71 -21.36
N GLY A 255 -14.95 -4.23 -22.56
CA GLY A 255 -15.02 -2.79 -22.86
C GLY A 255 -13.68 -2.05 -22.79
N TYR A 256 -12.56 -2.78 -22.73
CA TYR A 256 -11.23 -2.18 -22.64
C TYR A 256 -10.79 -1.63 -23.99
N ALA A 257 -10.34 -0.37 -24.02
CA ALA A 257 -9.82 0.25 -25.23
C ALA A 257 -8.58 -0.48 -25.77
N ASP A 258 -7.79 -1.09 -24.86
CA ASP A 258 -6.65 -1.93 -25.19
C ASP A 258 -7.00 -3.44 -25.06
N ALA A 259 -8.05 -3.88 -25.75
CA ALA A 259 -8.41 -5.29 -25.90
C ALA A 259 -8.02 -5.81 -27.29
N GLY A 260 -7.34 -6.95 -27.36
CA GLY A 260 -6.94 -7.52 -28.65
C GLY A 260 -6.40 -8.96 -28.55
N VAL A 261 -6.13 -9.59 -29.69
CA VAL A 261 -5.41 -10.86 -29.72
C VAL A 261 -3.94 -10.61 -29.35
N CYS A 262 -3.31 -11.53 -28.63
CA CYS A 262 -1.88 -11.50 -28.39
C CYS A 262 -1.14 -11.47 -29.74
N GLY A 263 -0.22 -10.53 -29.94
CA GLY A 263 0.54 -10.41 -31.19
C GLY A 263 1.45 -11.60 -31.51
N THR A 264 1.59 -12.57 -30.59
CA THR A 264 2.28 -13.85 -30.84
C THR A 264 1.30 -14.97 -31.23
N CYS A 265 0.00 -14.83 -30.91
CA CYS A 265 -1.04 -15.84 -31.17
C CYS A 265 -1.87 -15.54 -32.42
N GLY A 266 -1.79 -14.30 -32.93
CA GLY A 266 -2.55 -13.80 -34.08
C GLY A 266 -1.62 -13.36 -35.18
#